data_AF-A0A4Q0PQT3-F1
#
_entry.id   AF-A0A4Q0PQT3-F1
#
_cell.length_a   1.000
_cell.length_b   1.000
_cell.length_c   1.000
_cell.angle_alpha   90.00
_cell.angle_beta   90.00
_cell.angle_gamma   90.00
#
_symmetry.space_group_name_H-M   'P 1'
#
loop_
_entity.id
_entity.type
_entity.pdbx_description
1 polymer ?
#
loop_
_entity_poly.entity_id
_entity_poly.type
_entity_poly.pdbx_seq_one_letter_code
_entity_poly.pdbx_strand_id
1 'polypeptide(L)'
;MNLTKPLTTAALIIVALGVVFYFLHLSILDLLDVELPYNLLNFYLFGAISSLIICLTFITLPELLPELRDKLGFMFLFSIFAKLFLLALIFKNLLFSDAIFTRMERLSMLIPIFIFLIYEVLVIVKILKKHS
;
A
#
# COMPACT_ATOMS: atom_id res chain seq x y z
N MET A 1 -3.21 -4.80 25.00
CA MET A 1 -1.98 -3.97 24.89
C MET A 1 -2.42 -2.55 24.55
N ASN A 2 -1.63 -1.47 24.78
CA ASN A 2 -2.11 -0.13 24.37
C ASN A 2 -1.97 0.01 22.84
N LEU A 3 -3.04 -0.40 22.14
CA LEU A 3 -3.16 -0.42 20.67
C LEU A 3 -3.03 0.96 20.03
N THR A 4 -3.28 2.03 20.77
CA THR A 4 -3.28 3.40 20.21
C THR A 4 -1.93 3.79 19.63
N LYS A 5 -0.83 3.40 20.29
CA LYS A 5 0.53 3.73 19.84
C LYS A 5 0.91 3.08 18.51
N PRO A 6 0.81 1.75 18.31
CA PRO A 6 1.15 1.14 17.02
C PRO A 6 0.23 1.61 15.89
N LEU A 7 -1.06 1.84 16.15
CA LEU A 7 -2.01 2.32 15.14
C LEU A 7 -1.67 3.75 14.68
N THR A 8 -1.46 4.67 15.63
CA THR A 8 -1.09 6.07 15.31
C THR A 8 0.26 6.15 14.62
N THR A 9 1.24 5.36 15.07
CA THR A 9 2.56 5.28 14.42
C THR A 9 2.43 4.79 12.98
N ALA A 10 1.62 3.74 12.73
CA ALA A 10 1.42 3.22 11.39
C ALA A 10 0.74 4.23 10.46
N ALA A 11 -0.32 4.88 10.94
CA ALA A 11 -1.00 5.92 10.18
C ALA A 11 -0.06 7.09 9.83
N LEU A 12 0.74 7.56 10.80
CA LEU A 12 1.67 8.66 10.57
C LEU A 12 2.76 8.30 9.55
N ILE A 13 3.30 7.08 9.60
CA ILE A 13 4.29 6.62 8.62
C ILE A 13 3.65 6.47 7.24
N ILE A 14 2.43 5.94 7.13
CA ILE A 14 1.72 5.83 5.85
C ILE A 14 1.51 7.21 5.22
N VAL A 15 1.08 8.19 6.00
CA VAL A 15 0.91 9.57 5.53
C VAL A 15 2.25 10.17 5.10
N ALA A 16 3.29 10.01 5.92
CA ALA A 16 4.63 10.51 5.60
C ALA A 16 5.19 9.86 4.32
N LEU A 17 5.06 8.54 4.16
CA LEU A 17 5.44 7.83 2.94
C LEU A 17 4.67 8.35 1.73
N GLY A 18 3.35 8.49 1.85
CA GLY A 18 2.51 9.01 0.77
C GLY A 18 2.95 10.40 0.32
N VAL A 19 3.15 11.32 1.26
CA VAL A 19 3.59 12.70 0.96
C VAL A 19 4.98 12.71 0.35
N VAL A 20 5.98 12.10 1.02
CA VAL A 20 7.38 12.13 0.59
C VAL A 20 7.54 11.49 -0.78
N PHE A 21 7.02 10.28 -0.98
CA PHE A 21 7.19 9.58 -2.25
C PHE A 21 6.36 10.22 -3.37
N TYR A 22 5.18 10.78 -3.09
CA TYR A 22 4.42 11.50 -4.11
C TYR A 22 5.20 12.69 -4.68
N PHE A 23 5.74 13.55 -3.81
CA PHE A 23 6.53 14.70 -4.27
C PHE A 23 7.85 14.31 -4.93
N LEU A 24 8.53 13.26 -4.42
CA LEU A 24 9.71 12.71 -5.09
C LEU A 24 9.38 12.18 -6.49
N HIS A 25 8.26 11.47 -6.62
CA HIS A 25 7.82 10.90 -7.89
C HIS A 25 7.47 12.00 -8.90
N LEU A 26 6.76 13.05 -8.48
CA LEU A 26 6.52 14.22 -9.32
C LEU A 26 7.83 14.89 -9.77
N SER A 27 8.76 15.13 -8.84
CA SER A 27 10.04 15.76 -9.16
C SER A 27 10.87 14.96 -10.18
N ILE A 28 10.80 13.62 -10.10
CA ILE A 28 11.48 12.73 -11.05
C ILE A 28 10.78 12.78 -12.43
N LEU A 29 9.45 12.83 -12.47
CA LEU A 29 8.70 12.96 -13.74
C LEU A 29 9.01 14.28 -14.43
N ASP A 30 9.05 15.38 -13.68
CA ASP A 30 9.41 16.71 -14.18
C ASP A 30 10.84 16.73 -14.73
N LEU A 31 11.79 16.10 -14.04
CA LEU A 31 13.19 16.01 -14.49
C LEU A 31 13.34 15.21 -15.80
N LEU A 32 12.46 14.22 -16.02
CA LEU A 32 12.48 13.34 -17.19
C LEU A 32 11.55 13.82 -18.32
N ASP A 33 10.87 14.96 -18.14
CA ASP A 33 9.88 15.50 -19.09
C ASP A 33 8.78 14.49 -19.43
N VAL A 34 8.30 13.76 -18.40
CA VAL A 34 7.27 12.72 -18.54
C VAL A 34 5.93 13.22 -18.01
N GLU A 35 4.99 13.48 -18.92
CA GLU A 35 3.60 13.78 -18.57
C GLU A 35 2.78 12.49 -18.46
N LEU A 36 2.08 12.31 -17.34
CA LEU A 36 1.20 11.15 -17.14
C LEU A 36 -0.22 11.46 -17.64
N PRO A 37 -0.83 10.59 -18.46
CA PRO A 37 -2.21 10.76 -18.96
C PRO A 37 -3.29 10.47 -17.90
N TYR A 38 -2.92 10.40 -16.63
CA TYR A 38 -3.79 10.06 -15.51
C TYR A 38 -3.32 10.72 -14.22
N ASN A 39 -4.21 10.79 -13.23
CA ASN A 39 -3.88 11.40 -11.95
C ASN A 39 -3.09 10.42 -11.04
N LEU A 40 -1.78 10.67 -10.90
CA LEU A 40 -0.88 9.90 -10.04
C LEU A 40 -1.31 9.88 -8.57
N LEU A 41 -1.92 10.96 -8.07
CA LEU A 41 -2.38 11.05 -6.68
C LEU A 41 -3.39 9.95 -6.35
N ASN A 42 -4.24 9.55 -7.31
CA ASN A 42 -5.22 8.49 -7.08
C ASN A 42 -4.56 7.15 -6.72
N PHE A 43 -3.40 6.84 -7.30
CA PHE A 43 -2.65 5.62 -7.00
C PHE A 43 -1.97 5.70 -5.62
N TYR A 44 -1.46 6.87 -5.24
CA TYR A 44 -0.92 7.10 -3.90
C TYR A 44 -2.01 7.05 -2.83
N LEU A 45 -3.18 7.64 -3.07
CA LEU A 45 -4.32 7.58 -2.16
C LEU A 45 -4.83 6.15 -2.01
N PHE A 46 -4.98 5.42 -3.12
CA PHE A 46 -5.35 4.01 -3.08
C PHE A 46 -4.34 3.19 -2.26
N GLY A 47 -3.05 3.38 -2.53
CA GLY A 47 -1.97 2.73 -1.79
C GLY A 47 -2.05 3.02 -0.29
N ALA A 48 -2.14 4.29 0.09
CA ALA A 48 -2.20 4.73 1.49
C ALA A 48 -3.45 4.21 2.22
N ILE A 49 -4.64 4.37 1.63
CA ILE A 49 -5.91 3.96 2.23
C ILE A 49 -5.94 2.43 2.40
N SER A 50 -5.58 1.68 1.36
CA SER A 50 -5.54 0.22 1.43
C SER A 50 -4.52 -0.27 2.47
N SER A 51 -3.32 0.33 2.53
CA SER A 51 -2.32 0.00 3.55
C SER A 51 -2.77 0.32 4.96
N LEU A 52 -3.50 1.42 5.14
CA LEU A 52 -4.05 1.79 6.43
C LEU A 52 -5.02 0.70 6.89
N ILE A 53 -5.97 0.30 6.05
CA ILE A 53 -6.93 -0.77 6.36
C ILE A 53 -6.21 -2.08 6.70
N ILE A 54 -5.23 -2.48 5.89
CA ILE A 54 -4.44 -3.71 6.12
C ILE A 54 -3.69 -3.62 7.45
N CYS A 55 -2.91 -2.56 7.68
CA CYS A 55 -2.13 -2.41 8.90
C CYS A 55 -3.03 -2.36 10.15
N LEU A 56 -4.15 -1.62 10.10
CA LEU A 56 -5.13 -1.57 11.19
C LEU A 56 -5.68 -2.98 11.49
N THR A 57 -6.06 -3.72 10.44
CA THR A 57 -6.56 -5.09 10.57
C THR A 57 -5.52 -5.98 11.25
N PHE A 58 -4.28 -6.00 10.77
CA PHE A 58 -3.26 -6.91 11.31
C PHE A 58 -2.69 -6.49 12.67
N ILE A 59 -2.75 -5.21 13.02
CA ILE A 59 -2.40 -4.76 14.37
C ILE A 59 -3.48 -5.16 15.38
N THR A 60 -4.76 -5.15 14.99
CA THR A 60 -5.88 -5.38 15.92
C THR A 60 -6.34 -6.84 16.00
N LEU A 61 -6.37 -7.55 14.87
CA LEU A 61 -6.86 -8.93 14.77
C LEU A 61 -6.20 -9.90 15.77
N PRO A 62 -4.87 -9.89 16.00
CA PRO A 62 -4.21 -10.80 16.93
C PRO A 62 -4.48 -10.49 18.41
N GLU A 63 -4.96 -9.29 18.71
CA GLU A 63 -5.42 -8.91 20.05
C GLU A 63 -6.85 -9.36 20.30
N LEU A 64 -7.72 -9.32 19.28
CA LEU A 64 -9.11 -9.75 19.37
C LEU A 64 -9.26 -11.27 19.30
N LEU A 65 -8.48 -11.93 18.44
CA LEU A 65 -8.54 -13.36 18.17
C LEU A 65 -7.13 -13.97 18.26
N PRO A 66 -6.65 -14.31 19.47
CA PRO A 66 -5.30 -14.85 19.68
C PRO A 66 -5.02 -16.13 18.90
N GLU A 67 -6.04 -16.94 18.64
CA GLU A 67 -5.99 -18.18 17.85
C GLU A 67 -5.61 -17.99 16.38
N LEU A 68 -5.74 -16.76 15.85
CA LEU A 68 -5.36 -16.44 14.47
C LEU A 68 -3.89 -16.03 14.34
N ARG A 69 -3.14 -15.92 15.44
CA ARG A 69 -1.73 -15.47 15.45
C ARG A 69 -0.85 -16.30 14.52
N ASP A 70 -0.98 -17.62 14.58
CA ASP A 70 -0.16 -18.54 13.78
C ASP A 70 -0.52 -18.49 12.28
N LYS A 71 -1.67 -17.89 11.93
CA LYS A 71 -2.18 -17.79 10.57
C LYS A 71 -1.97 -16.41 9.95
N LEU A 72 -1.44 -15.44 10.69
CA LEU A 72 -1.33 -14.04 10.23
C LEU A 72 -0.53 -13.89 8.93
N GLY A 73 0.55 -14.66 8.75
CA GLY A 73 1.34 -14.62 7.51
C GLY A 73 0.52 -15.04 6.28
N PHE A 74 -0.29 -16.11 6.41
CA PHE A 74 -1.17 -16.57 5.35
C PHE A 74 -2.31 -15.58 5.07
N MET A 75 -2.91 -15.03 6.13
CA MET A 75 -3.96 -14.01 5.99
C MET A 75 -3.41 -12.75 5.31
N PHE A 76 -2.18 -12.35 5.61
CA PHE A 76 -1.55 -11.20 4.99
C PHE A 76 -1.35 -11.42 3.49
N LEU A 77 -0.93 -12.62 3.08
CA LEU A 77 -0.84 -12.95 1.65
C LEU A 77 -2.19 -12.80 0.94
N PHE A 78 -3.29 -13.23 1.56
CA PHE A 78 -4.64 -13.01 1.02
C PHE A 78 -4.97 -11.52 0.91
N SER A 79 -4.57 -10.70 1.89
CA SER A 79 -4.79 -9.25 1.84
C SER A 79 -4.04 -8.57 0.69
N ILE A 80 -2.84 -9.07 0.32
CA ILE A 80 -2.11 -8.59 -0.85
C ILE A 80 -2.89 -8.90 -2.12
N PHE A 81 -3.36 -10.14 -2.29
CA PHE A 81 -4.19 -10.52 -3.44
C PHE A 81 -5.47 -9.68 -3.52
N ALA A 82 -6.14 -9.45 -2.38
CA ALA A 82 -7.31 -8.59 -2.31
C ALA A 82 -6.99 -7.15 -2.73
N LYS A 83 -5.86 -6.58 -2.27
CA LYS A 83 -5.41 -5.24 -2.65
C LYS A 83 -5.13 -5.13 -4.15
N LEU A 84 -4.44 -6.11 -4.73
CA LEU A 84 -4.17 -6.14 -6.17
C LEU A 84 -5.45 -6.33 -7.00
N PHE A 85 -6.39 -7.14 -6.51
CA PHE A 85 -7.70 -7.30 -7.13
C PHE A 85 -8.51 -5.99 -7.10
N LEU A 86 -8.52 -5.30 -5.96
CA LEU A 86 -9.18 -4.00 -5.82
C LEU A 86 -8.53 -2.93 -6.71
N LEU A 87 -7.20 -2.94 -6.84
CA LEU A 87 -6.49 -2.09 -7.79
C LEU A 87 -7.00 -2.32 -9.22
N ALA A 88 -7.05 -3.59 -9.65
CA ALA A 88 -7.55 -3.95 -10.97
C ALA A 88 -9.00 -3.54 -11.18
N LEU A 89 -9.84 -3.64 -10.16
CA LEU A 89 -11.26 -3.28 -10.23
C LEU A 89 -11.49 -1.77 -10.29
N ILE A 90 -10.82 -1.00 -9.42
CA ILE A 90 -10.98 0.46 -9.30
C ILE A 90 -10.37 1.16 -10.51
N PHE A 91 -9.19 0.72 -10.95
CA PHE A 91 -8.46 1.32 -12.06
C PHE A 91 -8.64 0.54 -13.36
N LYS A 92 -9.72 -0.26 -13.49
CA LYS A 92 -9.97 -1.11 -14.67
C LYS A 92 -9.91 -0.33 -16.00
N ASN A 93 -10.42 0.90 -16.00
CA ASN A 93 -10.45 1.76 -17.19
C ASN A 93 -9.06 2.25 -17.61
N LEU A 94 -8.08 2.22 -16.71
CA LEU A 94 -6.68 2.58 -16.99
C LEU A 94 -5.84 1.33 -17.25
N LEU A 95 -6.13 0.22 -16.56
CA LEU A 95 -5.33 -1.01 -16.67
C LEU A 95 -5.74 -1.88 -17.86
N PHE A 96 -7.00 -1.80 -18.29
CA PHE A 96 -7.55 -2.61 -19.38
C PHE A 96 -8.11 -1.78 -20.55
N SER A 97 -7.79 -0.49 -20.62
CA SER A 97 -8.10 0.29 -21.82
C SER A 97 -7.21 -0.11 -22.98
N ASP A 98 -7.72 0.09 -24.20
CA ASP A 98 -6.92 0.00 -25.43
C ASP A 98 -5.88 1.12 -25.57
N ALA A 99 -5.83 2.06 -24.62
CA ALA A 99 -4.82 3.11 -24.58
C ALA A 99 -3.41 2.51 -24.43
N ILE A 100 -2.51 2.90 -25.33
CA ILE A 100 -1.14 2.42 -25.35
C ILE A 100 -0.33 3.26 -24.35
N PHE A 101 -0.33 2.85 -23.07
CA PHE A 101 0.56 3.45 -22.09
C PHE A 101 2.01 3.02 -22.30
N THR A 102 2.94 3.95 -22.20
CA THR A 102 4.37 3.68 -22.23
C THR A 102 4.81 2.85 -21.01
N ARG A 103 6.00 2.26 -21.07
CA ARG A 103 6.53 1.49 -19.93
C ARG A 103 6.69 2.37 -18.69
N MET A 104 7.09 3.63 -18.87
CA MET A 104 7.27 4.59 -17.77
C MET A 104 5.94 4.96 -17.11
N GLU A 105 4.89 5.16 -17.91
CA GLU A 105 3.55 5.41 -17.40
C GLU A 105 3.01 4.22 -16.62
N ARG A 106 3.15 2.98 -17.12
CA ARG A 106 2.70 1.79 -16.39
C ARG A 106 3.48 1.60 -15.08
N LEU A 107 4.79 1.82 -15.12
CA LEU A 107 5.64 1.73 -13.93
C LEU A 107 5.24 2.78 -12.88
N SER A 108 4.89 3.99 -13.32
CA SER A 108 4.44 5.05 -12.42
C SER A 108 3.13 4.73 -11.70
N MET A 109 2.24 3.90 -12.29
CA MET A 109 1.06 3.38 -11.58
C MET A 109 1.43 2.36 -10.49
N LEU A 110 2.48 1.58 -10.70
CA LEU A 110 2.90 0.47 -9.84
C LEU A 110 3.76 0.91 -8.65
N ILE A 111 4.59 1.94 -8.83
CA ILE A 111 5.50 2.47 -7.79
C ILE A 111 4.78 2.72 -6.44
N PRO A 112 3.64 3.43 -6.39
CA PRO A 112 2.93 3.68 -5.13
C PRO A 112 2.55 2.37 -4.44
N ILE A 113 2.07 1.39 -5.20
CA ILE A 113 1.61 0.10 -4.67
C ILE A 113 2.76 -0.64 -3.99
N PHE A 114 3.94 -0.68 -4.62
CA PHE A 114 5.12 -1.34 -4.05
C PHE A 114 5.65 -0.64 -2.80
N ILE A 115 5.74 0.70 -2.79
CA ILE A 115 6.18 1.47 -1.62
C ILE A 115 5.34 1.10 -0.39
N PHE A 116 4.03 1.09 -0.58
CA PHE A 116 3.06 0.80 0.46
C PHE A 116 3.05 -0.68 0.86
N LEU A 117 3.19 -1.62 -0.08
CA LEU A 117 3.32 -3.05 0.20
C LEU A 117 4.57 -3.37 1.02
N ILE A 118 5.72 -2.76 0.69
CA ILE A 118 6.96 -2.95 1.46
C ILE A 118 6.73 -2.53 2.91
N TYR A 119 6.08 -1.39 3.13
CA TYR A 119 5.75 -0.92 4.47
C TYR A 119 4.84 -1.90 5.23
N GLU A 120 3.79 -2.40 4.59
CA GLU A 120 2.90 -3.42 5.17
C GLU A 120 3.67 -4.67 5.61
N VAL A 121 4.56 -5.18 4.76
CA VAL A 121 5.42 -6.33 5.08
C VAL A 121 6.25 -6.06 6.34
N LEU A 122 6.85 -4.87 6.46
CA LEU A 122 7.64 -4.50 7.64
C LEU A 122 6.79 -4.49 8.92
N VAL A 123 5.55 -4.00 8.85
CA VAL A 123 4.61 -4.03 9.97
C VAL A 123 4.27 -5.47 10.37
N ILE A 124 3.96 -6.33 9.40
CA ILE A 124 3.62 -7.73 9.65
C ILE A 124 4.80 -8.51 10.23
N VAL A 125 6.00 -8.35 9.68
CA VAL A 125 7.22 -8.98 10.20
C VAL A 125 7.47 -8.56 11.65
N LYS A 126 7.25 -7.28 11.98
CA LYS A 126 7.38 -6.78 13.35
C LYS A 126 6.36 -7.40 14.30
N ILE A 127 5.12 -7.62 13.84
CA ILE A 127 4.06 -8.27 14.63
C ILE A 127 4.40 -9.74 14.84
N LEU A 128 4.77 -10.47 13.78
CA LEU A 128 5.13 -11.89 13.86
C LEU A 128 6.33 -12.13 14.78
N LYS A 129 7.40 -11.31 14.67
CA LYS A 129 8.58 -11.42 15.55
C LYS A 129 8.29 -11.14 17.02
N LYS A 130 7.26 -10.35 17.33
CA LYS A 130 6.87 -10.07 18.71
C LYS A 130 6.17 -11.25 19.38
N HIS A 131 5.66 -12.18 18.58
CA HIS A 131 4.85 -13.32 19.03
C HIS A 131 5.50 -14.68 18.73
N SER A 132 6.70 -14.70 18.16
CA SER A 132 7.58 -15.87 18.03
C SER A 132 8.54 -15.95 19.20
#